data_AF-A0A2E7ZU07-F1
#
_entry.id   AF-A0A2E7ZU07-F1
#
_cell.length_a   1.000
_cell.length_b   1.000
_cell.length_c   1.000
_cell.angle_alpha   90.00
_cell.angle_beta   90.00
_cell.angle_gamma   90.00
#
_symmetry.space_group_name_H-M   'P 1'
#
loop_
_entity.id
_entity.type
_entity.pdbx_description
1 polymer ?
#
loop_
_entity_poly.entity_id
_entity_poly.type
_entity_poly.pdbx_seq_one_letter_code
_entity_poly.pdbx_strand_id
1 'polypeptide(L)'
;MNLIEHLQLYECHLMAEETSHDELVALNKGLPSDVHLVRYWPKKAAREEQAKSADVLVEDLIAVSGIRAYKMADIFDALCDAGYEVIEIAQGYGRIRPNLFGVQAQPEE
;
A
#
# COMPACT_ATOMS: atom_id res chain seq x y z
N MET A 1 11.40 8.39 10.42
CA MET A 1 10.09 8.47 9.75
C MET A 1 9.68 7.05 9.42
N ASN A 2 8.47 6.63 9.76
CA ASN A 2 7.97 5.27 9.51
C ASN A 2 7.27 5.19 8.14
N LEU A 3 6.90 3.99 7.70
CA LEU A 3 6.27 3.79 6.38
C LEU A 3 4.98 4.60 6.20
N ILE A 4 4.14 4.68 7.22
CA ILE A 4 2.85 5.40 7.16
C ILE A 4 3.09 6.90 6.92
N GLU A 5 4.06 7.48 7.63
CA GLU A 5 4.42 8.88 7.46
C GLU A 5 4.94 9.16 6.04
N HIS A 6 5.71 8.23 5.44
CA HIS A 6 6.14 8.34 4.04
C HIS A 6 4.95 8.24 3.08
N LEU A 7 4.03 7.29 3.27
CA LEU A 7 2.84 7.16 2.41
C LEU A 7 1.99 8.43 2.40
N GLN A 8 1.84 9.08 3.55
CA GLN A 8 1.07 10.32 3.67
C GLN A 8 1.68 11.49 2.88
N LEU A 9 3.02 11.57 2.73
CA LEU A 9 3.66 12.59 1.90
C LEU A 9 3.25 12.51 0.42
N TYR A 10 2.89 11.31 -0.03
CA TYR A 10 2.51 11.00 -1.41
C TYR A 10 1.00 10.77 -1.54
N GLU A 11 0.19 11.24 -0.58
CA GLU A 11 -1.26 11.07 -0.53
C GLU A 11 -1.72 9.59 -0.59
N CYS A 12 -0.81 8.67 -0.27
CA CYS A 12 -1.07 7.25 -0.21
C CYS A 12 -1.57 6.87 1.19
N HIS A 13 -2.47 5.90 1.26
CA HIS A 13 -3.05 5.44 2.52
C HIS A 13 -2.90 3.93 2.66
N LEU A 14 -2.31 3.50 3.78
CA LEU A 14 -2.25 2.09 4.12
C LEU A 14 -3.66 1.62 4.54
N MET A 15 -4.24 0.69 3.80
CA MET A 15 -5.58 0.15 4.04
C MET A 15 -5.55 -1.20 4.75
N ALA A 16 -4.54 -2.02 4.43
CA ALA A 16 -4.31 -3.33 5.04
C ALA A 16 -2.80 -3.61 5.09
N GLU A 17 -2.29 -3.92 6.27
CA GLU A 17 -0.93 -4.37 6.50
C GLU A 17 -0.91 -5.91 6.53
N GLU A 18 0.21 -6.54 6.14
CA GLU A 18 0.38 -8.00 6.15
C GLU A 18 -0.79 -8.78 5.52
N THR A 19 -1.23 -8.34 4.33
CA THR A 19 -2.42 -8.90 3.66
C THR A 19 -2.04 -9.77 2.47
N SER A 20 -2.97 -10.56 1.97
CA SER A 20 -2.87 -11.34 0.75
C SER A 20 -3.88 -10.89 -0.33
N HIS A 21 -3.72 -11.43 -1.54
CA HIS A 21 -4.69 -11.26 -2.63
C HIS A 21 -6.09 -11.68 -2.20
N ASP A 22 -6.24 -12.87 -1.63
CA ASP A 22 -7.53 -13.46 -1.26
C ASP A 22 -8.23 -12.64 -0.17
N GLU A 23 -7.46 -12.11 0.80
CA GLU A 23 -7.98 -11.24 1.85
C GLU A 23 -8.49 -9.90 1.29
N LEU A 24 -7.74 -9.26 0.38
CA LEU A 24 -8.22 -8.04 -0.28
C LEU A 24 -9.45 -8.31 -1.14
N VAL A 25 -9.52 -9.47 -1.81
CA VAL A 25 -10.71 -9.88 -2.58
C VAL A 25 -11.91 -10.10 -1.66
N ALA A 26 -11.72 -10.65 -0.45
CA ALA A 26 -12.79 -10.78 0.53
C ALA A 26 -13.30 -9.40 1.01
N LEU A 27 -12.40 -8.44 1.17
CA LEU A 27 -12.70 -7.05 1.59
C LEU A 27 -13.19 -6.15 0.45
N ASN A 28 -13.20 -6.65 -0.79
CA ASN A 28 -13.42 -5.88 -2.01
C ASN A 28 -14.71 -5.00 -1.99
N LYS A 29 -15.77 -5.46 -1.32
CA LYS A 29 -17.02 -4.68 -1.18
C LYS A 29 -16.88 -3.43 -0.32
N GLY A 30 -15.97 -3.43 0.66
CA GLY A 30 -15.73 -2.34 1.60
C GLY A 30 -14.55 -1.44 1.21
N LEU A 31 -13.78 -1.82 0.19
CA LEU A 31 -12.59 -1.09 -0.21
C LEU A 31 -12.88 -0.09 -1.35
N PRO A 32 -12.22 1.09 -1.34
CA PRO A 32 -12.17 1.99 -2.47
C PRO A 32 -11.53 1.34 -3.71
N SER A 33 -12.03 1.65 -4.92
CA SER A 33 -11.55 1.03 -6.16
C SER A 33 -10.13 1.44 -6.60
N ASP A 34 -9.51 2.36 -5.86
CA ASP A 34 -8.13 2.84 -6.02
C ASP A 34 -7.18 2.19 -5.00
N VAL A 35 -7.55 1.00 -4.48
CA VAL A 35 -6.69 0.15 -3.65
C VAL A 35 -5.87 -0.79 -4.53
N HIS A 36 -4.58 -0.87 -4.22
CA HIS A 36 -3.59 -1.70 -4.90
C HIS A 36 -2.98 -2.69 -3.92
N LEU A 37 -2.78 -3.94 -4.34
CA LEU A 37 -1.97 -4.90 -3.62
C LEU A 37 -0.51 -4.65 -3.97
N VAL A 38 0.32 -4.39 -2.99
CA VAL A 38 1.71 -4.00 -3.17
C VAL A 38 2.59 -5.02 -2.48
N ARG A 39 3.54 -5.59 -3.21
CA ARG A 39 4.55 -6.49 -2.69
C ARG A 39 5.89 -5.76 -2.72
N TYR A 40 6.56 -5.73 -1.58
CA TYR A 40 7.82 -5.01 -1.44
C TYR A 40 8.70 -5.66 -0.38
N TRP A 41 9.98 -5.35 -0.41
CA TRP A 41 10.96 -5.84 0.55
C TRP A 41 11.95 -4.73 0.90
N PRO A 42 12.77 -4.89 1.96
CA PRO A 42 13.80 -3.91 2.29
C PRO A 42 14.82 -3.74 1.16
N LYS A 43 15.33 -2.51 0.97
CA LYS A 43 16.44 -2.24 0.05
C LYS A 43 17.65 -3.09 0.38
N LYS A 44 18.44 -3.42 -0.66
CA LYS A 44 19.62 -4.30 -0.56
C LYS A 44 20.54 -4.01 0.63
N ALA A 45 20.77 -2.74 0.96
CA ALA A 45 21.63 -2.35 2.09
C ALA A 45 21.09 -2.83 3.45
N ALA A 46 19.78 -2.74 3.68
CA ALA A 46 19.14 -3.18 4.92
C ALA A 46 18.66 -4.65 4.87
N ARG A 47 18.54 -5.21 3.66
CA ARG A 47 17.98 -6.56 3.42
C ARG A 47 18.73 -7.66 4.13
N GLU A 48 20.05 -7.71 3.96
CA GLU A 48 20.88 -8.75 4.59
C GLU A 48 20.95 -8.59 6.11
N GLU A 49 20.96 -7.36 6.60
CA GLU A 49 21.01 -7.07 8.04
C GLU A 49 19.69 -7.45 8.73
N GLN A 50 18.55 -7.12 8.11
CA GLN A 50 17.24 -7.52 8.62
C GLN A 50 17.04 -9.02 8.58
N ALA A 51 17.44 -9.70 7.50
CA ALA A 51 17.34 -11.17 7.41
C ALA A 51 18.15 -11.84 8.53
N LYS A 52 19.39 -11.38 8.77
CA LYS A 52 20.25 -11.89 9.85
C LYS A 52 19.70 -11.57 11.24
N SER A 53 19.19 -10.36 11.45
CA SER A 53 18.66 -9.93 12.75
C SER A 53 17.35 -10.64 13.11
N ALA A 54 16.53 -10.96 12.12
CA ALA A 54 15.26 -11.65 12.31
C ALA A 54 15.39 -13.19 12.21
N ASP A 55 16.58 -13.70 11.85
CA ASP A 55 16.85 -15.13 11.64
C ASP A 55 15.87 -15.78 10.62
N VAL A 56 15.59 -15.07 9.53
CA VAL A 56 14.67 -15.50 8.46
C VAL A 56 15.38 -15.45 7.10
N LEU A 57 14.84 -16.19 6.13
CA LEU A 57 15.33 -16.12 4.76
C LEU A 57 14.97 -14.77 4.14
N VAL A 58 15.78 -14.31 3.20
CA VAL A 58 15.54 -13.04 2.49
C VAL A 58 14.19 -13.05 1.75
N GLU A 59 13.76 -14.21 1.28
CA GLU A 59 12.47 -14.41 0.59
C GLU A 59 11.28 -14.22 1.54
N ASP A 60 11.46 -14.48 2.84
CA ASP A 60 10.43 -14.30 3.87
C ASP A 60 10.30 -12.83 4.32
N LEU A 61 11.19 -11.94 3.87
CA LEU A 61 11.09 -10.49 4.11
C LEU A 61 10.14 -9.78 3.15
N ILE A 62 9.48 -10.51 2.24
CA ILE A 62 8.50 -9.93 1.33
C ILE A 62 7.27 -9.54 2.14
N ALA A 63 7.07 -8.23 2.29
CA ALA A 63 5.86 -7.67 2.84
C ALA A 63 4.82 -7.50 1.72
N VAL A 64 3.56 -7.70 2.08
CA VAL A 64 2.42 -7.51 1.18
C VAL A 64 1.40 -6.61 1.87
N SER A 65 0.98 -5.54 1.20
CA SER A 65 0.07 -4.54 1.78
C SER A 65 -0.96 -4.04 0.77
N GLY A 66 -2.15 -3.72 1.27
CA GLY A 66 -3.17 -3.01 0.51
C GLY A 66 -2.97 -1.51 0.69
N ILE A 67 -2.56 -0.82 -0.37
CA ILE A 67 -2.28 0.62 -0.36
C ILE A 67 -3.24 1.32 -1.31
N ARG A 68 -3.95 2.33 -0.81
CA ARG A 68 -4.79 3.21 -1.63
C ARG A 68 -3.96 4.34 -2.19
N ALA A 69 -4.01 4.52 -3.51
CA ALA A 69 -3.38 5.66 -4.18
C ALA A 69 -4.05 5.94 -5.53
N TYR A 70 -4.06 7.22 -5.93
CA TYR A 70 -4.57 7.61 -7.24
C TYR A 70 -3.61 7.19 -8.36
N LYS A 71 -2.29 7.31 -8.15
CA LYS A 71 -1.27 6.83 -9.09
C LYS A 71 -0.37 5.80 -8.42
N MET A 72 -0.03 4.75 -9.16
CA MET A 72 0.94 3.74 -8.70
C MET A 72 2.35 4.32 -8.53
N ALA A 73 2.70 5.38 -9.25
CA ALA A 73 3.98 6.07 -9.09
C ALA A 73 4.15 6.64 -7.67
N ASP A 74 3.06 7.16 -7.09
CA ASP A 74 3.07 7.73 -5.74
C ASP A 74 3.39 6.65 -4.69
N ILE A 75 2.87 5.42 -4.89
CA ILE A 75 3.20 4.25 -4.06
C ILE A 75 4.69 3.90 -4.18
N PHE A 76 5.21 3.90 -5.41
CA PHE A 76 6.61 3.55 -5.68
C PHE A 76 7.56 4.56 -5.01
N ASP A 77 7.31 5.85 -5.18
CA ASP A 77 8.13 6.91 -4.60
C ASP A 77 8.09 6.87 -3.06
N ALA A 78 6.90 6.71 -2.47
CA ALA A 78 6.74 6.57 -1.03
C ALA A 78 7.53 5.40 -0.45
N LEU A 79 7.47 4.22 -1.09
CA LEU A 79 8.20 3.04 -0.64
C LEU A 79 9.71 3.19 -0.84
N CYS A 80 10.13 3.79 -1.96
CA CYS A 80 11.54 4.04 -2.24
C CYS A 80 12.15 4.96 -1.17
N ASP A 81 11.47 6.04 -0.82
CA ASP A 81 11.90 7.00 0.19
C ASP A 81 11.86 6.41 1.61
N ALA A 82 10.93 5.51 1.87
CA ALA A 82 10.86 4.74 3.12
C ALA A 82 11.93 3.64 3.24
N GLY A 83 12.76 3.42 2.21
CA GLY A 83 13.84 2.43 2.24
C GLY A 83 13.46 1.02 1.77
N TYR A 84 12.31 0.88 1.11
CA TYR A 84 11.85 -0.36 0.50
C TYR A 84 12.07 -0.37 -1.01
N GLU A 85 11.97 -1.56 -1.59
CA GLU A 85 12.06 -1.81 -3.02
C GLU A 85 10.80 -2.58 -3.43
N VAL A 86 10.10 -2.06 -4.43
CA VAL A 86 8.82 -2.61 -4.91
C VAL A 86 9.07 -3.78 -5.84
N ILE A 87 8.39 -4.89 -5.58
CA ILE A 87 8.43 -6.10 -6.41
C ILE A 87 7.27 -6.06 -7.42
N GLU A 88 6.07 -5.77 -6.92
CA GLU A 88 4.84 -5.84 -7.71
C GLU A 88 3.80 -4.85 -7.16
N ILE A 89 3.07 -4.21 -8.07
CA ILE A 89 1.85 -3.44 -7.76
C ILE A 89 0.72 -4.01 -8.61
N ALA A 90 -0.24 -4.66 -7.97
CA ALA A 90 -1.43 -5.20 -8.63
C ALA A 90 -2.66 -4.32 -8.33
N GLN A 91 -3.46 -4.08 -9.36
CA GLN A 91 -4.70 -3.30 -9.29
C GLN A 91 -5.95 -4.20 -9.42
N GLY A 92 -7.13 -3.60 -9.21
CA GLY A 92 -8.41 -4.28 -9.37
C GLY A 92 -9.11 -4.64 -8.05
N TYR A 93 -8.65 -4.07 -6.94
CA TYR A 93 -9.28 -4.22 -5.63
C TYR A 93 -10.16 -3.01 -5.32
N GLY A 94 -11.22 -3.27 -4.56
CA GLY A 94 -12.24 -2.32 -4.20
C GLY A 94 -13.35 -2.13 -5.24
N ARG A 95 -14.55 -1.90 -4.74
CA ARG A 95 -15.76 -1.63 -5.54
C ARG A 95 -16.38 -0.26 -5.27
N ILE A 96 -16.00 0.37 -4.17
CA ILE A 96 -16.49 1.70 -3.84
C ILE A 96 -15.78 2.68 -4.75
N ARG A 97 -16.50 3.26 -5.71
CA ARG A 97 -15.94 4.31 -6.55
C ARG A 97 -15.57 5.49 -5.65
N PRO A 98 -14.31 5.98 -5.71
CA PRO A 98 -13.95 7.23 -5.08
C PRO A 98 -14.89 8.30 -5.61
N ASN A 99 -15.64 8.97 -4.73
CA ASN A 99 -16.54 10.05 -5.13
C ASN A 99 -15.68 11.22 -5.67
N LEU A 100 -15.44 11.23 -6.98
CA LEU A 100 -14.71 12.31 -7.68
C LEU A 100 -15.50 13.63 -7.70
N PHE A 101 -16.81 13.58 -7.46
CA PHE A 101 -17.69 14.74 -7.47
C PHE A 101 -18.64 14.62 -6.29
N GLY A 102 -18.17 14.99 -5.10
CA GLY A 102 -19.09 15.31 -4.02
C GLY A 102 -19.96 16.47 -4.49
N VAL A 103 -21.20 16.18 -4.88
CA VAL A 103 -22.28 17.15 -4.76
C VAL A 103 -22.18 17.63 -3.31
N GLN A 104 -21.70 18.85 -3.09
CA GLN A 104 -21.84 19.49 -1.80
C GLN A 104 -23.34 19.51 -1.55
N ALA A 105 -23.82 18.62 -0.68
CA ALA A 105 -25.15 18.77 -0.13
C ALA A 105 -25.11 20.11 0.59
N GLN A 106 -25.62 21.15 -0.08
CA GLN A 106 -25.86 22.43 0.56
C GLN A 106 -26.77 22.12 1.75
N PRO A 107 -26.45 22.61 2.96
CA PRO A 107 -27.41 22.53 4.04
C PRO A 107 -28.68 23.25 3.56
N GLU A 108 -29.79 22.52 3.50
CA GLU A 108 -31.10 23.14 3.35
C GLU A 108 -31.34 24.01 4.60
N GLU A 109 -31.71 25.27 4.31
CA GLU A 109 -32.02 26.45 5.14
C GLU A 109 -32.11 26.31 6.67
#